data_AF-A0A841ZP42-F1
#
_entry.id   AF-A0A841ZP42-F1
#
_cell.length_a   1.000
_cell.length_b   1.000
_cell.length_c   1.000
_cell.angle_alpha   90.00
_cell.angle_beta   90.00
_cell.angle_gamma   90.00
#
_symmetry.space_group_name_H-M   'P 1'
#
loop_
_entity.id
_entity.type
_entity.pdbx_description
1 polymer ?
#
loop_
_entity_poly.entity_id
_entity_poly.type
_entity_poly.pdbx_seq_one_letter_code
_entity_poly.pdbx_strand_id
1 'polypeptide(L)'
;MEGIYQHFRKEEYAFIDQILDLAIQVEDEYTPRLTEFLDPRQRFIAETVVGGYDTMKVSFFGGSEFTERKRALIYPDYYTPEENDFKISLFHIRYPVKFTTLTHQKILGTLMSLGIRREAFGDILNQGEEWQFFVDQEMSHYVTSQLEKIGKVNVMLEEVALRDALIVQEEWEEQMITSSSLRLDGVLSNALHLSRQKAKQMIQAGLVKVNWKVVENPDFECEEADILSARGYGRIKLIQIHGRTKKDKIRMDIGFLK
;
A
#
# COMPACT_ATOMS: atom_id res chain seq x y z
N MET A 1 17.06 -5.45 -20.83
CA MET A 1 16.79 -4.74 -19.56
C MET A 1 16.57 -3.22 -19.71
N GLU A 2 17.24 -2.50 -20.63
CA GLU A 2 17.07 -1.02 -20.78
C GLU A 2 15.63 -0.55 -21.09
N GLY A 3 14.73 -1.43 -21.54
CA GLY A 3 13.33 -1.09 -21.79
C GLY A 3 12.48 -0.94 -20.53
N ILE A 4 12.88 -1.53 -19.38
CA ILE A 4 12.00 -1.58 -18.20
C ILE A 4 11.72 -0.17 -17.66
N TYR A 5 12.76 0.67 -17.57
CA TYR A 5 12.66 2.05 -17.07
C TYR A 5 11.75 2.95 -17.92
N GLN A 6 11.47 2.59 -19.18
CA GLN A 6 10.60 3.39 -20.06
C GLN A 6 9.12 3.30 -19.65
N HIS A 7 8.75 2.25 -18.91
CA HIS A 7 7.38 2.03 -18.41
C HIS A 7 7.16 2.58 -16.99
N PHE A 8 8.18 3.17 -16.39
CA PHE A 8 8.15 3.62 -15.00
C PHE A 8 8.60 5.09 -14.86
N ARG A 9 8.11 5.73 -13.82
CA ARG A 9 8.43 7.13 -13.53
C ARG A 9 9.82 7.21 -12.90
N LYS A 10 10.54 8.31 -13.09
CA LYS A 10 11.93 8.47 -12.62
C LYS A 10 12.10 8.24 -11.12
N GLU A 11 11.11 8.63 -10.34
CA GLU A 11 11.09 8.39 -8.89
C GLU A 11 11.00 6.92 -8.49
N GLU A 12 10.58 6.03 -9.38
CA GLU A 12 10.45 4.60 -9.12
C GLU A 12 11.78 3.87 -9.38
N TYR A 13 12.75 4.54 -9.99
CA TYR A 13 14.01 3.92 -10.44
C TYR A 13 14.80 3.33 -9.27
N ALA A 14 14.88 4.04 -8.14
CA ALA A 14 15.58 3.54 -6.96
C ALA A 14 14.98 2.21 -6.44
N PHE A 15 13.66 2.03 -6.55
CA PHE A 15 13.01 0.78 -6.15
C PHE A 15 13.19 -0.31 -7.22
N ILE A 16 13.19 0.05 -8.51
CA ILE A 16 13.53 -0.87 -9.61
C ILE A 16 14.93 -1.43 -9.41
N ASP A 17 15.91 -0.57 -9.12
CA ASP A 17 17.30 -0.95 -8.86
C ASP A 17 17.38 -1.93 -7.69
N GLN A 18 16.66 -1.65 -6.60
CA GLN A 18 16.58 -2.57 -5.45
C GLN A 18 16.04 -3.95 -5.83
N ILE A 19 14.99 -4.04 -6.66
CA ILE A 19 14.45 -5.35 -7.09
C ILE A 19 15.40 -6.04 -8.06
N LEU A 20 16.05 -5.31 -8.96
CA LEU A 20 17.07 -5.87 -9.86
C LEU A 20 18.22 -6.48 -9.07
N ASP A 21 18.72 -5.79 -8.04
CA ASP A 21 19.77 -6.31 -7.17
C ASP A 21 19.34 -7.61 -6.47
N LEU A 22 18.09 -7.68 -6.01
CA LEU A 22 17.54 -8.92 -5.42
C LEU A 22 17.40 -10.04 -6.44
N ALA A 23 16.95 -9.73 -7.66
CA ALA A 23 16.83 -10.71 -8.74
C ALA A 23 18.21 -11.28 -9.12
N ILE A 24 19.23 -10.42 -9.23
CA ILE A 24 20.62 -10.85 -9.49
C ILE A 24 21.12 -11.77 -8.36
N GLN A 25 20.87 -11.43 -7.09
CA GLN A 25 21.26 -12.31 -5.98
C GLN A 25 20.57 -13.68 -6.04
N VAL A 26 19.28 -13.72 -6.40
CA VAL A 26 18.55 -14.99 -6.55
C VAL A 26 19.10 -15.79 -7.73
N GLU A 27 19.47 -15.14 -8.83
CA GLU A 27 20.07 -15.77 -10.01
C GLU A 27 21.46 -16.35 -9.70
N ASP A 28 22.31 -15.55 -9.05
CA ASP A 28 23.71 -15.91 -8.74
C ASP A 28 23.82 -16.97 -7.65
N GLU A 29 23.03 -16.83 -6.58
CA GLU A 29 23.09 -17.72 -5.41
C GLU A 29 22.11 -18.88 -5.50
N TYR A 30 21.14 -18.80 -6.41
CA TYR A 30 20.07 -19.79 -6.58
C TYR A 30 19.30 -20.06 -5.27
N THR A 31 19.06 -19.02 -4.46
CA THR A 31 18.30 -19.08 -3.20
C THR A 31 17.23 -17.99 -3.12
N PRO A 32 16.10 -18.21 -2.43
CA PRO A 32 15.05 -17.19 -2.28
C PRO A 32 15.51 -15.92 -1.56
N ARG A 33 14.92 -14.79 -1.93
CA ARG A 33 15.09 -13.49 -1.27
C ARG A 33 13.74 -12.85 -0.95
N LEU A 34 13.62 -12.35 0.27
CA LEU A 34 12.39 -11.75 0.80
C LEU A 34 12.55 -10.24 0.93
N THR A 35 11.54 -9.49 0.49
CA THR A 35 11.50 -8.03 0.67
C THR A 35 10.87 -7.64 2.00
N GLU A 36 10.98 -6.36 2.35
CA GLU A 36 10.09 -5.69 3.30
C GLU A 36 8.63 -5.67 2.79
N PHE A 37 7.69 -5.14 3.57
CA PHE A 37 6.31 -4.93 3.07
C PHE A 37 6.29 -3.89 1.97
N LEU A 38 5.84 -4.32 0.80
CA LEU A 38 5.63 -3.51 -0.39
C LEU A 38 4.21 -3.00 -0.45
N ASP A 39 4.03 -1.76 -0.89
CA ASP A 39 2.73 -1.29 -1.35
C ASP A 39 2.35 -1.90 -2.73
N PRO A 40 1.09 -1.81 -3.16
CA PRO A 40 0.66 -2.39 -4.44
C PRO A 40 1.43 -1.88 -5.66
N ARG A 41 1.91 -0.64 -5.66
CA ARG A 41 2.68 -0.11 -6.80
C ARG A 41 4.06 -0.75 -6.84
N GLN A 42 4.71 -0.87 -5.69
CA GLN A 42 5.96 -1.61 -5.53
C GLN A 42 5.81 -3.09 -5.92
N ARG A 43 4.69 -3.74 -5.59
CA ARG A 43 4.42 -5.13 -6.01
C ARG A 43 4.35 -5.27 -7.53
N PHE A 44 3.64 -4.37 -8.20
CA PHE A 44 3.56 -4.35 -9.65
C PHE A 44 4.95 -4.16 -10.30
N ILE A 45 5.76 -3.26 -9.76
CA ILE A 45 7.15 -3.07 -10.22
C ILE A 45 7.94 -4.38 -10.04
N ALA A 46 7.86 -5.00 -8.87
CA ALA A 46 8.59 -6.22 -8.58
C ALA A 46 8.19 -7.37 -9.51
N GLU A 47 6.89 -7.54 -9.76
CA GLU A 47 6.35 -8.52 -10.71
C GLU A 47 6.83 -8.26 -12.14
N THR A 48 6.85 -6.99 -12.57
CA THR A 48 7.33 -6.63 -13.91
C THR A 48 8.83 -6.89 -14.08
N VAL A 49 9.63 -6.58 -13.06
CA VAL A 49 11.09 -6.81 -13.07
C VAL A 49 11.40 -8.30 -13.11
N VAL A 50 10.83 -9.07 -12.19
CA VAL A 50 11.09 -10.52 -12.10
C VAL A 50 10.52 -11.27 -13.30
N GLY A 51 9.38 -10.83 -13.85
CA GLY A 51 8.80 -11.42 -15.07
C GLY A 51 9.67 -11.30 -16.32
N GLY A 52 10.76 -10.51 -16.28
CA GLY A 52 11.77 -10.47 -17.33
C GLY A 52 12.78 -11.62 -17.30
N TYR A 53 12.73 -12.50 -16.29
CA TYR A 53 13.64 -13.63 -16.11
C TYR A 53 12.89 -14.95 -16.28
N ASP A 54 13.45 -15.87 -17.08
CA ASP A 54 12.78 -17.14 -17.42
C ASP A 54 12.80 -18.16 -16.28
N THR A 55 13.77 -18.08 -15.38
CA THR A 55 14.04 -19.11 -14.34
C THR A 55 13.68 -18.68 -12.92
N MET A 56 13.00 -17.53 -12.78
CA MET A 56 12.66 -16.93 -11.50
C MET A 56 11.18 -16.57 -11.44
N LYS A 57 10.66 -16.60 -10.23
CA LYS A 57 9.27 -16.24 -9.92
C LYS A 57 9.24 -15.32 -8.72
N VAL A 58 8.13 -14.60 -8.59
CA VAL A 58 7.82 -13.81 -7.41
C VAL A 58 6.45 -14.19 -6.89
N SER A 59 6.35 -14.37 -5.57
CA SER A 59 5.10 -14.60 -4.84
C SER A 59 4.91 -13.52 -3.79
N PHE A 60 3.66 -13.20 -3.46
CA PHE A 60 3.34 -12.12 -2.53
C PHE A 60 2.40 -12.62 -1.43
N PHE A 61 2.74 -12.31 -0.18
CA PHE A 61 1.88 -12.57 0.96
C PHE A 61 2.03 -11.48 2.03
N GLY A 62 0.91 -11.05 2.60
CA GLY A 62 0.85 -9.97 3.59
C GLY A 62 0.37 -10.41 4.98
N GLY A 63 0.17 -11.71 5.18
CA GLY A 63 -0.32 -12.29 6.44
C GLY A 63 -1.80 -12.69 6.39
N SER A 64 -2.58 -12.15 5.47
CA SER A 64 -3.91 -12.67 5.11
C SER A 64 -4.26 -12.39 3.64
N GLU A 65 -5.32 -13.03 3.14
CA GLU A 65 -5.75 -12.96 1.74
C GLU A 65 -5.97 -11.51 1.24
N PHE A 66 -6.68 -10.70 2.04
CA PHE A 66 -7.17 -9.37 1.67
C PHE A 66 -6.20 -8.22 2.02
N THR A 67 -4.96 -8.52 2.34
CA THR A 67 -3.95 -7.49 2.65
C THR A 67 -3.52 -6.70 1.41
N GLU A 68 -3.45 -5.38 1.54
CA GLU A 68 -2.93 -4.45 0.54
C GLU A 68 -1.40 -4.53 0.49
N ARG A 69 -0.75 -4.38 1.65
CA ARG A 69 0.70 -4.46 1.79
C ARG A 69 1.13 -5.92 1.92
N LYS A 70 2.03 -6.35 1.03
CA LYS A 70 2.55 -7.73 1.04
C LYS A 70 4.06 -7.71 0.92
N ARG A 71 4.71 -8.71 1.51
CA ARG A 71 6.13 -8.99 1.26
C ARG A 71 6.23 -9.81 -0.03
N ALA A 72 7.27 -9.56 -0.80
CA ALA A 72 7.57 -10.30 -2.02
C ALA A 72 8.69 -11.30 -1.75
N LEU A 73 8.44 -12.56 -2.08
CA LEU A 73 9.48 -13.59 -2.11
C LEU A 73 9.85 -13.81 -3.58
N ILE A 74 11.09 -13.50 -3.93
CA ILE A 74 11.69 -13.76 -5.25
C ILE A 74 12.49 -15.04 -5.14
N TYR A 75 12.24 -16.01 -6.01
CA TYR A 75 12.80 -17.36 -5.87
C TYR A 75 13.01 -18.07 -7.21
N PRO A 76 13.94 -19.05 -7.29
CA PRO A 76 14.13 -19.85 -8.50
C PRO A 76 13.04 -20.90 -8.67
N ASP A 77 12.85 -21.40 -9.89
CA ASP A 77 11.74 -22.30 -10.26
C ASP A 77 11.60 -23.60 -9.44
N TYR A 78 12.68 -24.09 -8.83
CA TYR A 78 12.63 -25.30 -8.00
C TYR A 78 11.94 -25.06 -6.65
N TYR A 79 11.86 -23.81 -6.19
CA TYR A 79 11.36 -23.46 -4.87
C TYR A 79 9.85 -23.27 -4.91
N THR A 80 9.14 -23.79 -3.89
CA THR A 80 7.70 -23.59 -3.72
C THR A 80 7.46 -22.86 -2.41
N PRO A 81 7.06 -21.58 -2.45
CA PRO A 81 6.85 -20.79 -1.23
C PRO A 81 5.75 -21.32 -0.32
N GLU A 82 6.02 -21.30 0.98
CA GLU A 82 5.01 -21.48 2.04
C GLU A 82 4.73 -20.17 2.77
N GLU A 83 3.59 -20.05 3.46
CA GLU A 83 3.24 -18.83 4.20
C GLU A 83 4.31 -18.40 5.22
N ASN A 84 4.97 -19.38 5.84
CA ASN A 84 6.05 -19.16 6.81
C ASN A 84 7.33 -18.58 6.19
N ASP A 85 7.50 -18.64 4.87
CA ASP A 85 8.66 -18.06 4.19
C ASP A 85 8.62 -16.54 4.15
N PHE A 86 7.43 -15.95 4.31
CA PHE A 86 7.24 -14.51 4.31
C PHE A 86 7.55 -13.86 5.66
N LYS A 87 7.80 -14.64 6.72
CA LYS A 87 8.25 -14.14 8.03
C LYS A 87 7.38 -12.99 8.56
N ILE A 88 6.08 -13.25 8.69
CA ILE A 88 5.09 -12.25 9.16
C ILE A 88 4.55 -12.68 10.51
N SER A 89 4.57 -11.78 11.49
CA SER A 89 3.85 -11.93 12.75
C SER A 89 2.57 -11.09 12.73
N LEU A 90 1.52 -11.60 13.36
CA LEU A 90 0.26 -10.91 13.59
C LEU A 90 0.09 -10.62 15.07
N PHE A 91 -0.16 -9.36 15.40
CA PHE A 91 -0.43 -8.93 16.76
C PHE A 91 -1.87 -8.47 16.92
N HIS A 92 -2.51 -8.97 17.97
CA HIS A 92 -3.76 -8.44 18.50
C HIS A 92 -3.47 -7.37 19.56
N ILE A 93 -4.15 -6.22 19.46
CA ILE A 93 -3.99 -5.11 20.39
C ILE A 93 -5.04 -5.24 21.50
N ARG A 94 -4.59 -5.65 22.70
CA ARG A 94 -5.44 -5.69 23.89
C ARG A 94 -5.42 -4.33 24.59
N TYR A 95 -6.61 -3.78 24.82
CA TYR A 95 -6.77 -2.48 25.48
C TYR A 95 -8.13 -2.42 26.23
N PRO A 96 -8.33 -1.45 27.14
CA PRO A 96 -9.56 -1.37 27.95
C PRO A 96 -10.74 -0.80 27.14
N VAL A 97 -11.27 -1.61 26.21
CA VAL A 97 -12.28 -1.27 25.21
C VAL A 97 -13.49 -0.52 25.80
N LYS A 98 -13.96 -0.92 26.99
CA LYS A 98 -15.11 -0.29 27.67
C LYS A 98 -14.95 1.19 27.98
N PHE A 99 -13.71 1.70 28.02
CA PHE A 99 -13.41 3.07 28.47
C PHE A 99 -12.79 3.93 27.39
N THR A 100 -12.42 3.36 26.24
CA THR A 100 -11.73 4.10 25.20
C THR A 100 -11.87 3.42 23.85
N THR A 101 -11.74 4.20 22.79
CA THR A 101 -11.69 3.69 21.42
C THR A 101 -10.34 4.05 20.79
N LEU A 102 -9.75 3.05 20.14
CA LEU A 102 -8.60 3.27 19.28
C LEU A 102 -9.06 3.68 17.89
N THR A 103 -8.18 4.37 17.18
CA THR A 103 -8.40 4.71 15.77
C THR A 103 -7.17 4.29 14.99
N HIS A 104 -7.38 3.91 13.73
CA HIS A 104 -6.31 3.52 12.82
C HIS A 104 -5.17 4.59 12.80
N GLN A 105 -5.53 5.88 12.76
CA GLN A 105 -4.57 6.97 12.77
C GLN A 105 -3.69 6.99 14.03
N LYS A 106 -4.26 6.74 15.21
CA LYS A 106 -3.49 6.69 16.47
C LYS A 106 -2.55 5.49 16.49
N ILE A 107 -3.03 4.32 16.06
CA ILE A 107 -2.22 3.09 16.01
C ILE A 107 -1.04 3.30 15.06
N LEU A 108 -1.31 3.71 13.82
CA LEU A 108 -0.27 3.98 12.83
C LEU A 108 0.71 5.04 13.34
N GLY A 109 0.20 6.15 13.91
CA GLY A 109 1.04 7.21 14.46
C GLY A 109 1.99 6.71 15.57
N THR A 110 1.50 5.86 16.47
CA THR A 110 2.32 5.22 17.50
C THR A 110 3.35 4.27 16.90
N LEU A 111 2.96 3.40 15.97
CA LEU A 111 3.89 2.47 15.31
C LEU A 111 5.04 3.22 14.62
N MET A 112 4.75 4.34 13.94
CA MET A 112 5.77 5.17 13.30
C MET A 112 6.66 5.90 14.31
N SER A 113 6.18 6.15 15.54
CA SER A 113 6.99 6.79 16.59
C SER A 113 8.02 5.86 17.24
N LEU A 114 7.96 4.55 16.97
CA LEU A 114 8.92 3.56 17.49
C LEU A 114 10.31 3.66 16.83
N GLY A 115 10.51 4.55 15.86
CA GLY A 115 11.77 4.65 15.11
C GLY A 115 11.98 3.52 14.09
N ILE A 116 10.93 2.73 13.82
CA ILE A 116 10.93 1.67 12.83
C ILE A 116 10.41 2.24 11.51
N ARG A 117 10.99 1.76 10.40
CA ARG A 117 10.57 2.16 9.05
C ARG A 117 9.16 1.62 8.74
N ARG A 118 8.39 2.32 7.89
CA ARG A 118 7.01 1.92 7.56
C ARG A 118 6.93 0.56 6.88
N GLU A 119 7.98 0.21 6.15
CA GLU A 119 8.13 -1.01 5.36
C GLU A 119 8.24 -2.27 6.23
N ALA A 120 8.57 -2.14 7.52
CA ALA A 120 8.55 -3.27 8.44
C ALA A 120 7.12 -3.67 8.87
N PHE A 121 6.11 -2.84 8.57
CA PHE A 121 4.72 -3.08 8.95
C PHE A 121 3.86 -3.39 7.74
N GLY A 122 2.95 -4.33 7.89
CA GLY A 122 1.89 -4.59 6.93
C GLY A 122 0.69 -3.69 7.17
N ASP A 123 -0.49 -4.28 7.03
CA ASP A 123 -1.77 -3.61 7.25
C ASP A 123 -2.16 -3.63 8.74
N ILE A 124 -2.98 -2.64 9.11
CA ILE A 124 -3.64 -2.58 10.41
C ILE A 124 -5.11 -2.94 10.14
N LEU A 125 -5.55 -4.03 10.74
CA LEU A 125 -6.89 -4.58 10.58
C LEU A 125 -7.79 -4.09 11.72
N ASN A 126 -9.05 -3.84 11.41
CA ASN A 126 -10.05 -3.50 12.40
C ASN A 126 -11.41 -4.12 12.10
N GLN A 127 -12.06 -4.66 13.13
CA GLN A 127 -13.43 -5.13 13.06
C GLN A 127 -14.16 -4.74 14.34
N GLY A 128 -14.98 -3.68 14.25
CA GLY A 128 -15.59 -3.07 15.43
C GLY A 128 -14.52 -2.49 16.37
N GLU A 129 -14.36 -3.13 17.53
CA GLU A 129 -13.42 -2.72 18.58
C GLU A 129 -12.15 -3.57 18.61
N GLU A 130 -12.08 -4.61 17.77
CA GLU A 130 -10.91 -5.47 17.65
C GLU A 130 -9.91 -4.85 16.68
N TRP A 131 -8.64 -4.80 17.09
CA TRP A 131 -7.54 -4.25 16.29
C TRP A 131 -6.41 -5.24 16.21
N GLN A 132 -5.89 -5.43 15.00
CA GLN A 132 -4.71 -6.24 14.74
C GLN A 132 -3.76 -5.51 13.78
N PHE A 133 -2.50 -5.92 13.72
CA PHE A 133 -1.60 -5.47 12.67
C PHE A 133 -0.54 -6.52 12.35
N PHE A 134 -0.04 -6.48 11.12
CA PHE A 134 1.07 -7.32 10.66
C PHE A 134 2.40 -6.59 10.80
N VAL A 135 3.45 -7.34 11.11
CA VAL A 135 4.82 -6.84 11.21
C VAL A 135 5.80 -7.90 10.72
N ASP A 136 6.96 -7.45 10.24
CA ASP A 136 8.10 -8.33 10.01
C ASP A 136 8.42 -9.09 11.31
N GLN A 137 8.49 -10.42 11.22
CA GLN A 137 8.77 -11.29 12.34
C GLN A 137 10.08 -10.93 13.05
N GLU A 138 11.08 -10.40 12.34
CA GLU A 138 12.33 -9.94 12.94
C GLU A 138 12.13 -8.75 13.89
N MET A 139 11.10 -7.94 13.66
CA MET A 139 10.76 -6.76 14.47
C MET A 139 9.76 -7.06 15.59
N SER A 140 9.21 -8.29 15.67
CA SER A 140 8.17 -8.68 16.62
C SER A 140 8.56 -8.45 18.08
N HIS A 141 9.78 -8.86 18.47
CA HIS A 141 10.25 -8.68 19.84
C HIS A 141 10.43 -7.20 20.19
N TYR A 142 11.03 -6.43 19.28
CA TYR A 142 11.24 -5.00 19.47
C TYR A 142 9.90 -4.27 19.63
N VAL A 143 8.95 -4.50 18.71
CA VAL A 143 7.61 -3.87 18.77
C VAL A 143 6.88 -4.24 20.05
N THR A 144 6.89 -5.51 20.46
CA THR A 144 6.26 -5.97 21.71
C THR A 144 6.88 -5.29 22.94
N SER A 145 8.20 -5.09 22.95
CA SER A 145 8.90 -4.46 24.07
C SER A 145 8.71 -2.95 24.18
N GLN A 146 8.45 -2.25 23.06
CA GLN A 146 8.40 -0.79 23.02
C GLN A 146 6.96 -0.25 22.97
N LEU A 147 6.00 -1.02 22.44
CA LEU A 147 4.62 -0.57 22.26
C LEU A 147 3.77 -0.86 23.50
N GLU A 148 3.92 -0.04 24.52
CA GLU A 148 3.13 -0.13 25.76
C GLU A 148 1.87 0.75 25.74
N LYS A 149 1.86 1.79 24.89
CA LYS A 149 0.79 2.80 24.85
C LYS A 149 0.48 3.26 23.44
N ILE A 150 -0.81 3.44 23.16
CA ILE A 150 -1.31 4.08 21.95
C ILE A 150 -2.02 5.38 22.36
N GLY A 151 -1.40 6.53 22.03
CA GLY A 151 -1.80 7.82 22.58
C GLY A 151 -1.66 7.85 24.11
N LYS A 152 -2.79 7.87 24.83
CA LYS A 152 -2.83 7.82 26.30
C LYS A 152 -3.30 6.48 26.86
N VAL A 153 -3.61 5.52 25.98
CA VAL A 153 -4.21 4.23 26.34
C VAL A 153 -3.09 3.22 26.52
N ASN A 154 -3.04 2.55 27.67
CA ASN A 154 -2.16 1.40 27.86
C ASN A 154 -2.68 0.23 27.02
N VAL A 155 -1.77 -0.43 26.32
CA VAL A 155 -2.09 -1.58 25.48
C VAL A 155 -1.12 -2.72 25.78
N MET A 156 -1.54 -3.93 25.43
CA MET A 156 -0.70 -5.11 25.43
C MET A 156 -0.80 -5.76 24.06
N LEU A 157 0.34 -6.13 23.48
CA LEU A 157 0.37 -6.86 22.22
C LEU A 157 0.37 -8.36 22.52
N GLU A 158 -0.58 -9.07 21.90
CA GLU A 158 -0.68 -10.52 21.94
C GLU A 158 -0.39 -11.07 20.55
N GLU A 159 0.67 -11.85 20.40
CA GLU A 159 0.94 -12.53 19.13
C GLU A 159 -0.08 -13.66 18.92
N VAL A 160 -0.73 -13.66 17.76
CA VAL A 160 -1.77 -14.64 17.39
C VAL A 160 -1.43 -15.26 16.04
N ALA A 161 -2.02 -16.42 15.71
CA ALA A 161 -1.72 -17.09 14.45
C ALA A 161 -2.28 -16.30 13.25
N LEU A 162 -1.61 -16.33 12.11
CA LEU A 162 -2.04 -15.63 10.89
C LEU A 162 -3.47 -16.02 10.44
N ARG A 163 -3.86 -17.27 10.65
CA ARG A 163 -5.23 -17.76 10.39
C ARG A 163 -6.31 -17.08 11.23
N ASP A 164 -5.94 -16.44 12.34
CA ASP A 164 -6.83 -15.70 13.24
C ASP A 164 -6.87 -14.20 12.87
N ALA A 165 -6.31 -13.83 11.70
CA ALA A 165 -6.43 -12.49 11.14
C ALA A 165 -7.90 -12.10 10.93
N LEU A 166 -8.26 -10.89 11.34
CA LEU A 166 -9.55 -10.30 11.04
C LEU A 166 -9.72 -10.19 9.52
N ILE A 167 -10.88 -10.62 9.02
CA ILE A 167 -11.21 -10.51 7.59
C ILE A 167 -11.77 -9.10 7.36
N VAL A 168 -10.95 -8.23 6.79
CA VAL A 168 -11.33 -6.88 6.36
C VAL A 168 -11.30 -6.85 4.85
N GLN A 169 -12.48 -6.87 4.21
CA GLN A 169 -12.58 -6.74 2.78
C GLN A 169 -12.82 -5.27 2.41
N GLU A 170 -11.92 -4.72 1.59
CA GLU A 170 -12.10 -3.40 1.00
C GLU A 170 -13.24 -3.45 -0.04
N GLU A 171 -14.37 -2.80 0.25
CA GLU A 171 -15.43 -2.57 -0.74
C GLU A 171 -15.13 -1.29 -1.51
N TRP A 172 -14.97 -1.41 -2.83
CA TRP A 172 -14.84 -0.28 -3.73
C TRP A 172 -16.20 0.06 -4.34
N GLU A 173 -16.69 1.27 -4.09
CA GLU A 173 -17.90 1.78 -4.73
C GLU A 173 -17.55 2.44 -6.06
N GLU A 174 -17.97 1.81 -7.17
CA GLU A 174 -17.68 2.31 -8.51
C GLU A 174 -18.60 3.47 -8.92
N GLN A 175 -18.02 4.51 -9.49
CA GLN A 175 -18.70 5.67 -10.01
C GLN A 175 -18.05 6.13 -11.32
N MET A 176 -18.87 6.56 -12.29
CA MET A 176 -18.37 7.21 -13.50
C MET A 176 -18.28 8.72 -13.30
N ILE A 177 -17.12 9.30 -13.64
CA ILE A 177 -16.91 10.76 -13.64
C ILE A 177 -16.46 11.27 -15.01
N THR A 178 -16.50 12.59 -15.19
CA THR A 178 -15.92 13.24 -16.38
C THR A 178 -15.02 14.40 -15.97
N SER A 179 -13.86 14.51 -16.63
CA SER A 179 -12.91 15.59 -16.43
C SER A 179 -12.47 16.20 -17.76
N SER A 180 -12.07 17.46 -17.77
CA SER A 180 -11.52 18.12 -18.97
C SER A 180 -10.12 17.62 -19.34
N SER A 181 -9.41 17.01 -18.40
CA SER A 181 -8.03 16.54 -18.50
C SER A 181 -7.76 15.50 -17.43
N LEU A 182 -6.70 14.70 -17.58
CA LEU A 182 -6.24 13.74 -16.57
C LEU A 182 -5.42 14.37 -15.43
N ARG A 183 -5.31 15.70 -15.38
CA ARG A 183 -4.66 16.39 -14.28
C ARG A 183 -5.29 16.05 -12.92
N LEU A 184 -4.44 15.78 -11.94
CA LEU A 184 -4.77 15.40 -10.57
C LEU A 184 -5.77 16.36 -9.92
N ASP A 185 -5.59 17.67 -10.12
CA ASP A 185 -6.51 18.69 -9.60
C ASP A 185 -7.93 18.59 -10.19
N GLY A 186 -8.02 18.27 -11.47
CA GLY A 186 -9.29 18.07 -12.19
C GLY A 186 -9.95 16.75 -11.80
N VAL A 187 -9.17 15.66 -11.73
CA VAL A 187 -9.68 14.34 -11.33
C VAL A 187 -10.22 14.39 -9.91
N LEU A 188 -9.44 14.90 -8.94
CA LEU A 188 -9.88 15.02 -7.54
C LEU A 188 -11.08 15.95 -7.36
N SER A 189 -11.12 17.07 -8.09
CA SER A 189 -12.26 18.01 -8.03
C SER A 189 -13.56 17.32 -8.44
N ASN A 190 -13.55 16.54 -9.52
CA ASN A 190 -14.74 15.83 -9.99
C ASN A 190 -15.09 14.63 -9.12
N ALA A 191 -14.10 13.85 -8.69
CA ALA A 191 -14.30 12.70 -7.82
C ALA A 191 -14.86 13.12 -6.45
N LEU A 192 -14.22 14.07 -5.77
CA LEU A 192 -14.56 14.46 -4.40
C LEU A 192 -15.63 15.56 -4.31
N HIS A 193 -16.22 15.96 -5.45
CA HIS A 193 -17.15 17.08 -5.55
C HIS A 193 -16.62 18.38 -4.91
N LEU A 194 -15.32 18.65 -5.08
CA LEU A 194 -14.65 19.84 -4.56
C LEU A 194 -14.48 20.89 -5.66
N SER A 195 -14.33 22.17 -5.27
CA SER A 195 -13.85 23.17 -6.23
C SER A 195 -12.43 22.84 -6.67
N ARG A 196 -12.09 23.13 -7.93
CA ARG A 196 -10.74 22.92 -8.46
C ARG A 196 -9.67 23.66 -7.65
N GLN A 197 -10.00 24.84 -7.12
CA GLN A 197 -9.12 25.60 -6.24
C GLN A 197 -8.83 24.85 -4.93
N LYS A 198 -9.84 24.24 -4.31
CA LYS A 198 -9.66 23.46 -3.09
C LYS A 198 -8.82 22.20 -3.34
N ALA A 199 -9.05 21.51 -4.45
CA ALA A 199 -8.22 20.37 -4.85
C ALA A 199 -6.74 20.78 -5.04
N LYS A 200 -6.47 21.89 -5.74
CA LYS A 200 -5.10 22.44 -5.88
C LYS A 200 -4.44 22.72 -4.54
N GLN A 201 -5.15 23.38 -3.62
CA GLN A 201 -4.62 23.69 -2.29
C GLN A 201 -4.27 22.44 -1.49
N MET A 202 -5.10 21.39 -1.56
CA MET A 202 -4.82 20.12 -0.89
C MET A 202 -3.57 19.44 -1.45
N ILE A 203 -3.42 19.43 -2.77
CA ILE A 203 -2.24 18.86 -3.45
C ILE A 203 -0.99 19.62 -3.01
N GLN A 204 -0.99 20.95 -3.12
CA GLN A 204 0.15 21.81 -2.74
C GLN A 204 0.52 21.72 -1.26
N ALA A 205 -0.45 21.38 -0.40
CA ALA A 205 -0.22 21.18 1.04
C ALA A 205 0.30 19.76 1.38
N GLY A 206 0.62 18.94 0.39
CA GLY A 206 1.10 17.56 0.59
C GLY A 206 0.03 16.61 1.16
N LEU A 207 -1.25 16.96 1.03
CA LEU A 207 -2.37 16.18 1.58
C LEU A 207 -2.91 15.12 0.61
N VAL A 208 -2.33 15.04 -0.58
CA VAL A 208 -2.70 14.10 -1.63
C VAL A 208 -1.51 13.22 -1.93
N LYS A 209 -1.78 11.92 -2.09
CA LYS A 209 -0.83 10.95 -2.59
C LYS A 209 -1.35 10.33 -3.87
N VAL A 210 -0.45 10.07 -4.81
CA VAL A 210 -0.70 9.20 -5.96
C VAL A 210 0.21 7.99 -5.78
N ASN A 211 -0.37 6.79 -5.80
CA ASN A 211 0.36 5.53 -5.59
C ASN A 211 1.26 5.60 -4.35
N TRP A 212 0.66 5.88 -3.19
CA TRP A 212 1.31 5.98 -1.87
C TRP A 212 2.38 7.08 -1.71
N LYS A 213 2.74 7.81 -2.77
CA LYS A 213 3.70 8.93 -2.75
C LYS A 213 2.99 10.29 -2.70
N VAL A 214 3.50 11.20 -1.86
CA VAL A 214 2.98 12.58 -1.79
C VAL A 214 3.27 13.30 -3.10
N VAL A 215 2.24 13.95 -3.65
CA VAL A 215 2.33 14.76 -4.88
C VAL A 215 1.92 16.19 -4.55
N GLU A 216 2.79 17.14 -4.87
CA GLU A 216 2.57 18.57 -4.62
C GLU A 216 2.28 19.36 -5.91
N ASN A 217 2.45 18.74 -7.08
CA ASN A 217 2.15 19.33 -8.38
C ASN A 217 0.68 19.07 -8.77
N PRO A 218 -0.19 20.10 -8.85
CA PRO A 218 -1.59 19.90 -9.24
C PRO A 218 -1.78 19.52 -10.72
N ASP A 219 -0.77 19.75 -11.53
CA ASP A 219 -0.76 19.47 -12.97
C ASP A 219 -0.28 18.05 -13.26
N PHE A 220 0.05 17.28 -12.22
CA PHE A 220 0.37 15.85 -12.31
C PHE A 220 -0.69 15.10 -13.14
N GLU A 221 -0.26 14.31 -14.11
CA GLU A 221 -1.15 13.58 -15.00
C GLU A 221 -1.44 12.19 -14.42
N CYS A 222 -2.71 11.93 -14.11
CA CYS A 222 -3.19 10.65 -13.61
C CYS A 222 -3.30 9.63 -14.75
N GLU A 223 -2.99 8.38 -14.44
CA GLU A 223 -3.07 7.26 -15.37
C GLU A 223 -4.09 6.23 -14.89
N GLU A 224 -4.46 5.31 -15.79
CA GLU A 224 -5.31 4.17 -15.42
C GLU A 224 -4.60 3.34 -14.33
N ALA A 225 -5.38 2.77 -13.41
CA ALA A 225 -4.94 2.07 -12.21
C ALA A 225 -4.25 2.93 -11.13
N ASP A 226 -4.08 4.25 -11.32
CA ASP A 226 -3.58 5.12 -10.26
C ASP A 226 -4.52 5.13 -9.04
N ILE A 227 -3.94 5.08 -7.84
CA ILE A 227 -4.66 5.23 -6.57
C ILE A 227 -4.36 6.60 -5.97
N LEU A 228 -5.39 7.41 -5.85
CA LEU A 228 -5.36 8.75 -5.26
C LEU A 228 -5.81 8.67 -3.80
N SER A 229 -4.92 8.97 -2.87
CA SER A 229 -5.29 9.08 -1.44
C SER A 229 -5.36 10.55 -1.06
N ALA A 230 -6.54 11.04 -0.72
CA ALA A 230 -6.75 12.42 -0.26
C ALA A 230 -7.06 12.43 1.24
N ARG A 231 -6.27 13.17 2.02
CA ARG A 231 -6.46 13.24 3.48
C ARG A 231 -7.86 13.77 3.81
N GLY A 232 -8.59 13.00 4.61
CA GLY A 232 -9.97 13.34 5.03
C GLY A 232 -11.05 12.92 4.03
N TYR A 233 -10.68 12.34 2.88
CA TYR A 233 -11.59 11.95 1.81
C TYR A 233 -11.47 10.48 1.38
N GLY A 234 -10.43 9.77 1.86
CA GLY A 234 -10.23 8.35 1.56
C GLY A 234 -9.40 8.12 0.30
N ARG A 235 -9.56 6.93 -0.29
CA ARG A 235 -8.85 6.50 -1.50
C ARG A 235 -9.80 6.43 -2.68
N ILE A 236 -9.28 6.84 -3.84
CA ILE A 236 -9.95 6.75 -5.13
C ILE A 236 -9.04 5.95 -6.06
N LYS A 237 -9.55 4.91 -6.70
CA LYS A 237 -8.84 4.18 -7.75
C LYS A 237 -9.36 4.62 -9.11
N LEU A 238 -8.47 4.98 -10.04
CA LEU A 238 -8.84 5.16 -11.45
C LEU A 238 -8.93 3.76 -12.08
N ILE A 239 -10.15 3.25 -12.26
CA ILE A 239 -10.36 1.88 -12.73
C ILE A 239 -10.08 1.81 -14.22
N GLN A 240 -10.75 2.68 -14.98
CA GLN A 240 -10.64 2.69 -16.43
C GLN A 240 -10.78 4.11 -16.97
N ILE A 241 -9.89 4.50 -17.88
CA ILE A 241 -10.00 5.77 -18.60
C ILE A 241 -10.62 5.50 -19.97
N HIS A 242 -11.81 6.04 -20.17
CA HIS A 242 -12.55 5.90 -21.42
C HIS A 242 -12.20 7.00 -22.43
N GLY A 243 -12.82 6.91 -23.61
CA GLY A 243 -12.77 7.96 -24.61
C GLY A 243 -13.45 9.27 -24.19
N ARG A 244 -13.42 10.24 -25.11
CA ARG A 244 -13.99 11.57 -24.89
C ARG A 244 -15.49 11.61 -25.15
N THR A 245 -16.19 12.46 -24.42
CA THR A 245 -17.60 12.84 -24.66
C THR A 245 -17.72 13.75 -25.88
N LYS A 246 -18.96 13.96 -26.34
CA LYS A 246 -19.28 14.96 -27.37
C LYS A 246 -18.88 16.41 -27.00
N LYS A 247 -18.65 16.69 -25.71
CA LYS A 247 -18.19 18.00 -25.20
C LYS A 247 -16.68 18.00 -24.88
N ASP A 248 -15.94 17.07 -25.48
CA ASP A 248 -14.48 16.93 -25.34
C ASP A 248 -13.96 16.67 -23.91
N LYS A 249 -14.84 16.22 -23.01
CA LYS A 249 -14.44 15.74 -21.67
C LYS A 249 -14.04 14.27 -21.71
N ILE A 250 -13.02 13.88 -20.96
CA ILE A 250 -12.60 12.50 -20.75
C ILE A 250 -13.58 11.84 -19.78
N ARG A 251 -14.10 10.65 -20.12
CA ARG A 251 -14.88 9.80 -19.22
C ARG A 251 -13.95 8.82 -18.52
N MET A 252 -14.22 8.50 -17.26
CA MET A 252 -13.44 7.51 -16.52
C MET A 252 -14.31 6.88 -15.44
N ASP A 253 -14.08 5.60 -15.18
CA ASP A 253 -14.63 4.89 -14.03
C ASP A 253 -13.64 4.97 -12.88
N ILE A 254 -14.15 5.32 -11.71
CA ILE A 254 -13.38 5.41 -10.48
C ILE A 254 -14.02 4.54 -9.41
N GLY A 255 -13.22 4.01 -8.50
CA GLY A 255 -13.71 3.34 -7.30
C GLY A 255 -13.40 4.18 -6.06
N PHE A 256 -14.35 4.31 -5.15
CA PHE A 256 -14.14 4.85 -3.81
C PHE A 256 -13.96 3.73 -2.81
N LEU A 257 -12.88 3.78 -2.03
CA LEU A 257 -12.71 2.85 -0.92
C LEU A 257 -13.64 3.25 0.23
N LYS A 258 -14.53 2.33 0.62
CA LYS A 258 -15.52 2.52 1.69
C LYS A 258 -14.97 2.24 3.08
#